data_AF-A0A2N5S812-F1
#
_entry.id   AF-A0A2N5S812-F1
#
_cell.length_a   1.000
_cell.length_b   1.000
_cell.length_c   1.000
_cell.angle_alpha   90.00
_cell.angle_beta   90.00
_cell.angle_gamma   90.00
#
_symmetry.space_group_name_H-M   'P 1'
#
loop_
_entity.id
_entity.type
_entity.pdbx_description
1 polymer ?
#
loop_
_entity_poly.entity_id
_entity_poly.type
_entity_poly.pdbx_seq_one_letter_code
_entity_poly.pdbx_strand_id
1 'polypeptide(L)'
;MLVDPSVLFNNTTTTTQPVLVFATRFNSITMITSLLVYLVCTSLLYLLLKFRNRAIGTTKRAKSTFYEIPGWPLLGELPSMIINRSRNLEYGTIKALKHGVGFSLTIPGTRIIDVSKPEWLEYIQKTNFDNYVKGPLFRNIMSDVFGDGIFVSDGPSWKRARQATSTIFTINTFKTIIGPASERSMDGMAELLKSAAEDNRSMDFCDLFFRFTLDSFVQMTFGEDLGEEKKGSPSRFFQGSIPFPVAFDHAQDQLDFRFSMIVGWQLVEKWVGSIGKRLQASCRVLDDCAYSLIDERMDQLNRNVNDRETVCTDLLSLFMNALDERGGSLGRTELRDAALNLIIAGRDTTAEALSWTFFHLLMNEDIISRIRREASEIFGEGDSNEHRVTYENYKRFTWANAAVFEALRLHPSVPRNTKTAVADDQIPAGPTIQAGDL
;
A
#
# COMPACT_ATOMS: atom_id res chain seq x y z
N MET A 1 -52.41 -27.26 93.89
CA MET A 1 -52.57 -25.95 93.23
C MET A 1 -51.46 -25.83 92.20
N LEU A 2 -51.74 -26.26 90.97
CA LEU A 2 -52.08 -25.40 89.82
C LEU A 2 -50.87 -24.56 89.36
N VAL A 3 -50.25 -24.95 88.23
CA VAL A 3 -50.22 -24.23 86.93
C VAL A 3 -49.05 -24.77 86.06
N ASP A 4 -49.44 -25.37 84.93
CA ASP A 4 -48.85 -25.37 83.56
C ASP A 4 -47.33 -25.52 83.30
N PRO A 5 -46.89 -26.64 82.66
CA PRO A 5 -45.59 -26.75 82.01
C PRO A 5 -45.71 -26.65 80.48
N SER A 6 -46.14 -25.50 79.97
CA SER A 6 -46.01 -25.16 78.54
C SER A 6 -45.47 -23.74 78.40
N VAL A 7 -44.15 -23.61 78.51
CA VAL A 7 -43.29 -22.50 78.03
C VAL A 7 -41.94 -22.71 78.71
N LEU A 8 -40.96 -23.25 77.97
CA LEU A 8 -39.50 -23.09 78.14
C LEU A 8 -38.75 -24.28 77.51
N PHE A 9 -38.95 -24.53 76.21
CA PHE A 9 -37.94 -25.17 75.36
C PHE A 9 -38.17 -24.71 73.91
N ASN A 10 -37.79 -23.47 73.62
CA ASN A 10 -37.49 -23.03 72.25
C ASN A 10 -35.97 -22.78 72.18
N ASN A 11 -35.21 -23.87 72.25
CA ASN A 11 -33.78 -23.86 71.96
C ASN A 11 -33.53 -24.51 70.61
N THR A 12 -33.02 -23.68 69.69
CA THR A 12 -32.06 -24.01 68.64
C THR A 12 -32.45 -25.06 67.61
N THR A 13 -33.31 -24.68 66.67
CA THR A 13 -33.36 -25.27 65.31
C THR A 13 -33.38 -24.16 64.29
N THR A 14 -32.20 -23.72 63.82
CA THR A 14 -31.95 -23.16 62.47
C THR A 14 -30.52 -22.64 62.39
N THR A 15 -29.57 -23.45 61.91
CA THR A 15 -28.30 -22.92 61.32
C THR A 15 -27.46 -23.92 60.50
N THR A 16 -27.83 -25.19 60.38
CA THR A 16 -27.00 -26.20 59.67
C THR A 16 -27.38 -26.47 58.20
N GLN A 17 -28.58 -26.09 57.76
CA GLN A 17 -29.01 -26.23 56.36
C GLN A 17 -28.27 -25.31 55.36
N PRO A 18 -28.03 -24.01 55.63
CA PRO A 18 -27.37 -23.15 54.63
C PRO A 18 -25.90 -23.53 54.42
N VAL A 19 -25.18 -24.00 55.44
CA VAL A 19 -23.75 -24.33 55.37
C VAL A 19 -23.47 -25.58 54.51
N LEU A 20 -24.30 -26.62 54.62
CA LEU A 20 -24.14 -27.85 53.84
C LEU A 20 -24.47 -27.64 52.35
N VAL A 21 -25.49 -26.83 52.06
CA VAL A 21 -25.84 -26.41 50.69
C VAL A 21 -24.77 -25.49 50.10
N PHE A 22 -24.16 -24.62 50.92
CA PHE A 22 -23.05 -23.78 50.48
C PHE A 22 -21.79 -24.62 50.17
N ALA A 23 -21.44 -25.58 51.04
CA ALA A 23 -20.27 -26.43 50.85
C ALA A 23 -20.40 -27.36 49.63
N THR A 24 -21.59 -27.93 49.40
CA THR A 24 -21.87 -28.75 48.21
C THR A 24 -21.89 -27.92 46.93
N ARG A 25 -22.49 -26.72 46.93
CA ARG A 25 -22.40 -25.79 45.78
C ARG A 25 -20.97 -25.31 45.53
N PHE A 26 -20.19 -25.04 46.57
CA PHE A 26 -18.79 -24.62 46.46
C PHE A 26 -17.89 -25.73 45.88
N ASN A 27 -18.10 -26.98 46.30
CA ASN A 27 -17.41 -28.15 45.72
C ASN A 27 -17.82 -28.41 44.26
N SER A 28 -19.10 -28.23 43.91
CA SER A 28 -19.56 -28.33 42.52
C SER A 28 -18.97 -27.23 41.63
N ILE A 29 -18.92 -25.98 42.12
CA ILE A 29 -18.32 -24.86 41.38
C ILE A 29 -16.81 -25.09 41.18
N THR A 30 -16.09 -25.53 42.21
CA THR A 30 -14.64 -25.83 42.10
C THR A 30 -14.34 -27.04 41.20
N MET A 31 -15.21 -28.05 41.17
CA MET A 31 -15.11 -29.14 40.20
C MET A 31 -15.35 -28.66 38.77
N ILE A 32 -16.38 -27.85 38.54
CA ILE A 32 -16.71 -27.30 37.22
C ILE A 32 -15.58 -26.40 36.72
N THR A 33 -15.04 -25.52 37.57
CA THR A 33 -13.89 -24.68 37.20
C THR A 33 -12.65 -25.50 36.92
N SER A 34 -12.36 -26.53 37.71
CA SER A 34 -11.21 -27.42 37.47
C SER A 34 -11.35 -28.21 36.18
N LEU A 35 -12.54 -28.71 35.86
CA LEU A 35 -12.83 -29.40 34.60
C LEU A 35 -12.69 -28.44 33.41
N LEU A 36 -13.18 -27.20 33.54
CA LEU A 36 -13.04 -26.17 32.52
C LEU A 36 -11.56 -25.83 32.28
N VAL A 37 -10.78 -25.65 33.34
CA VAL A 37 -9.33 -25.40 33.24
C VAL A 37 -8.63 -26.58 32.56
N TYR A 38 -8.95 -27.82 32.96
CA TYR A 38 -8.39 -29.01 32.34
C TYR A 38 -8.71 -29.07 30.84
N LEU A 39 -9.98 -28.88 30.46
CA LEU A 39 -10.41 -28.86 29.05
C LEU A 39 -9.70 -27.76 28.24
N VAL A 40 -9.55 -26.57 28.81
CA VAL A 40 -8.83 -25.45 28.17
C VAL A 40 -7.35 -25.80 28.00
N CYS A 41 -6.69 -26.33 29.04
CA CYS A 41 -5.29 -26.73 28.98
C CYS A 41 -5.05 -27.85 27.97
N THR A 42 -5.89 -28.89 27.94
CA THR A 42 -5.77 -29.99 26.98
C THR A 42 -6.03 -29.52 25.55
N SER A 43 -7.00 -28.63 25.37
CA SER A 43 -7.30 -28.03 24.06
C SER A 43 -6.14 -27.16 23.57
N LEU A 44 -5.56 -26.34 24.45
CA LEU A 44 -4.40 -25.52 24.14
C LEU A 44 -3.19 -26.39 23.79
N LEU A 45 -2.92 -27.43 24.57
CA LEU A 45 -1.84 -28.38 24.28
C LEU A 45 -2.05 -29.08 22.94
N TYR A 46 -3.27 -29.56 22.64
CA TYR A 46 -3.59 -30.14 21.34
C TYR A 46 -3.35 -29.14 20.19
N LEU A 47 -3.77 -27.88 20.36
CA LEU A 47 -3.53 -26.84 19.35
C LEU A 47 -2.03 -26.56 19.16
N LEU A 48 -1.26 -26.43 20.25
CA LEU A 48 0.19 -26.23 20.21
C LEU A 48 0.91 -27.38 19.51
N LEU A 49 0.47 -28.62 19.72
CA LEU A 49 1.03 -29.80 19.04
C LEU A 49 0.60 -29.87 17.57
N LYS A 50 -0.68 -29.62 17.27
CA LYS A 50 -1.22 -29.65 15.91
C LYS A 50 -0.59 -28.59 15.01
N PHE A 51 -0.37 -27.40 15.57
CA PHE A 51 0.14 -26.21 14.89
C PHE A 51 1.56 -25.86 15.34
N ARG A 52 2.39 -26.86 15.71
CA ARG A 52 3.75 -26.63 16.24
C ARG A 52 4.66 -25.82 15.33
N ASN A 53 4.53 -26.01 14.02
CA ASN A 53 5.42 -25.40 13.01
C ASN A 53 4.64 -24.55 11.99
N ARG A 54 3.36 -24.24 12.25
CA ARG A 54 2.50 -23.49 11.33
C ARG A 54 1.43 -22.72 12.07
N ALA A 55 0.81 -21.75 11.41
CA ALA A 55 -0.20 -20.92 12.04
C ALA A 55 -1.58 -21.60 12.14
N ILE A 56 -2.38 -21.19 13.12
CA ILE A 56 -3.78 -21.62 13.27
C ILE A 56 -4.59 -21.24 12.03
N GLY A 57 -5.61 -22.03 11.70
CA GLY A 57 -6.43 -21.80 10.51
C GLY A 57 -5.81 -22.28 9.19
N THR A 58 -4.58 -22.82 9.22
CA THR A 58 -3.93 -23.38 8.03
C THR A 58 -3.95 -24.91 8.00
N THR A 59 -4.03 -25.48 6.79
CA THR A 59 -4.01 -26.93 6.56
C THR A 59 -2.58 -27.44 6.39
N LYS A 60 -2.31 -28.66 6.87
CA LYS A 60 -1.04 -29.34 6.60
C LYS A 60 -1.07 -29.89 5.16
N ARG A 61 -0.07 -29.53 4.34
CA ARG A 61 0.06 -30.09 2.98
C ARG A 61 0.81 -31.41 3.00
N ALA A 62 0.25 -32.43 2.33
CA ALA A 62 0.85 -33.77 2.25
C ALA A 62 2.03 -33.84 1.27
N LYS A 63 2.00 -33.02 0.21
CA LYS A 63 3.07 -32.83 -0.77
C LYS A 63 3.19 -31.33 -1.06
N SER A 64 4.06 -30.63 -0.34
CA SER A 64 4.37 -29.25 -0.68
C SER A 64 5.43 -29.26 -1.79
N THR A 65 5.13 -28.61 -2.91
CA THR A 65 6.10 -28.44 -4.01
C THR A 65 7.23 -27.47 -3.61
N PHE A 66 6.95 -26.58 -2.64
CA PHE A 66 7.91 -25.66 -2.06
C PHE A 66 8.29 -26.03 -0.63
N TYR A 67 9.47 -25.56 -0.22
CA TYR A 67 9.87 -25.60 1.17
C TYR A 67 8.93 -24.73 2.01
N GLU A 68 8.24 -25.34 2.97
CA GLU A 68 7.42 -24.62 3.95
C GLU A 68 8.29 -24.19 5.13
N ILE A 69 8.46 -22.88 5.30
CA ILE A 69 9.23 -22.30 6.39
C ILE A 69 8.53 -22.61 7.72
N PRO A 70 9.20 -23.32 8.64
CA PRO A 70 8.62 -23.62 9.95
C PRO A 70 8.48 -22.33 10.74
N GLY A 71 7.26 -22.02 11.17
CA GLY A 71 6.97 -20.85 11.99
C GLY A 71 6.75 -21.18 13.46
N TRP A 72 6.44 -20.15 14.25
CA TRP A 72 6.08 -20.26 15.66
C TRP A 72 4.79 -21.07 15.85
N PRO A 73 4.64 -21.79 16.98
CA PRO A 73 3.40 -22.48 17.28
C PRO A 73 2.20 -21.53 17.25
N LEU A 74 1.11 -21.92 16.56
CA LEU A 74 -0.13 -21.15 16.38
C LEU A 74 -0.02 -19.87 15.56
N LEU A 75 1.12 -19.17 15.59
CA LEU A 75 1.29 -17.86 14.94
C LEU A 75 2.05 -17.94 13.61
N GLY A 76 2.72 -19.05 13.33
CA GLY A 76 3.54 -19.20 12.13
C GLY A 76 4.64 -18.14 12.06
N GLU A 77 4.81 -17.53 10.90
CA GLU A 77 5.86 -16.52 10.65
C GLU A 77 5.47 -15.09 11.08
N LEU A 78 4.25 -14.87 11.56
CA LEU A 78 3.78 -13.53 11.93
C LEU A 78 4.69 -12.83 12.97
N PRO A 79 5.16 -13.48 14.06
CA PRO A 79 6.07 -12.83 15.01
C PRO A 79 7.39 -12.41 14.36
N SER A 80 7.96 -13.28 13.52
CA SER A 80 9.20 -13.00 12.79
C SER A 80 9.03 -11.84 11.81
N MET A 81 7.88 -11.73 11.14
CA MET A 81 7.54 -10.59 10.28
C MET A 81 7.45 -9.28 11.07
N ILE A 82 6.82 -9.29 12.25
CA ILE A 82 6.71 -8.11 13.11
C ILE A 82 8.09 -7.67 13.64
N ILE A 83 8.91 -8.61 14.11
CA ILE A 83 10.27 -8.34 14.60
C ILE A 83 11.14 -7.73 13.50
N ASN A 84 11.01 -8.22 12.26
CA ASN A 84 11.80 -7.77 11.12
C ASN A 84 11.11 -6.67 10.30
N ARG A 85 10.08 -6.00 10.82
CA ARG A 85 9.30 -5.02 10.04
C ARG A 85 10.17 -3.92 9.42
N SER A 86 11.16 -3.42 10.15
CA SER A 86 12.07 -2.35 9.70
C SER A 86 13.07 -2.79 8.63
N ARG A 87 13.22 -4.11 8.44
CA ARG A 87 14.11 -4.73 7.46
C ARG A 87 13.37 -5.81 6.66
N ASN A 88 12.09 -5.59 6.38
CA ASN A 88 11.20 -6.61 5.81
C ASN A 88 11.70 -7.10 4.45
N LEU A 89 12.16 -6.18 3.60
CA LEU A 89 12.71 -6.51 2.28
C LEU A 89 13.98 -7.35 2.41
N GLU A 90 14.94 -6.92 3.24
CA GLU A 90 16.17 -7.67 3.51
C GLU A 90 15.86 -9.07 4.08
N TYR A 91 14.93 -9.16 5.03
CA TYR A 91 14.47 -10.43 5.61
C TYR A 91 13.87 -11.37 4.56
N GLY A 92 13.06 -10.83 3.64
CA GLY A 92 12.53 -11.57 2.50
C GLY A 92 13.63 -12.04 1.53
N THR A 93 14.56 -11.15 1.18
CA THR A 93 15.68 -11.47 0.28
C THR A 93 16.56 -12.58 0.85
N ILE A 94 16.87 -12.55 2.15
CA ILE A 94 17.64 -13.62 2.81
C ILE A 94 16.92 -14.97 2.71
N LYS A 95 15.59 -14.99 2.86
CA LYS A 95 14.79 -16.22 2.67
C LYS A 95 14.82 -16.70 1.22
N ALA A 96 14.62 -15.80 0.27
CA ALA A 96 14.68 -16.13 -1.15
C ALA A 96 16.05 -16.72 -1.54
N LEU A 97 17.15 -16.10 -1.08
CA LEU A 97 18.51 -16.62 -1.31
C LEU A 97 18.73 -18.00 -0.69
N LYS A 98 18.12 -18.27 0.47
CA LYS A 98 18.25 -19.55 1.18
C LYS A 98 17.41 -20.67 0.57
N HIS A 99 16.22 -20.35 0.08
CA HIS A 99 15.21 -21.33 -0.32
C HIS A 99 15.00 -21.41 -1.84
N GLY A 100 15.63 -20.53 -2.61
CA GLY A 100 15.56 -20.50 -4.06
C GLY A 100 14.35 -19.75 -4.58
N VAL A 101 13.85 -20.18 -5.74
CA VAL A 101 12.86 -19.44 -6.56
C VAL A 101 11.41 -19.48 -6.05
N GLY A 102 11.19 -20.03 -4.85
CA GLY A 102 9.89 -20.04 -4.18
C GLY A 102 9.90 -20.82 -2.87
N PHE A 103 9.17 -20.31 -1.89
CA PHE A 103 8.96 -20.92 -0.58
C PHE A 103 7.53 -20.63 -0.11
N SER A 104 7.05 -21.38 0.87
CA SER A 104 5.78 -21.07 1.51
C SER A 104 5.98 -20.79 3.00
N LEU A 105 5.12 -19.95 3.55
CA LEU A 105 5.04 -19.72 4.99
C LEU A 105 3.59 -19.58 5.41
N THR A 106 3.32 -19.73 6.70
CA THR A 106 1.96 -19.59 7.23
C THR A 106 1.90 -18.45 8.23
N ILE A 107 0.81 -17.71 8.20
CA ILE A 107 0.38 -16.77 9.23
C ILE A 107 -1.07 -17.12 9.61
N PRO A 108 -1.62 -16.61 10.73
CA PRO A 108 -2.94 -17.06 11.18
C PRO A 108 -4.01 -16.88 10.09
N GLY A 109 -4.65 -17.98 9.69
CA GLY A 109 -5.71 -18.01 8.69
C GLY A 109 -5.28 -18.06 7.22
N THR A 110 -4.00 -17.89 6.87
CA THR A 110 -3.56 -17.93 5.46
C THR A 110 -2.14 -18.47 5.27
N ARG A 111 -1.87 -19.03 4.08
CA ARG A 111 -0.54 -19.42 3.63
C ARG A 111 -0.09 -18.42 2.58
N ILE A 112 1.12 -17.89 2.76
CA ILE A 112 1.79 -17.01 1.79
C ILE A 112 2.75 -17.86 0.98
N ILE A 113 2.71 -17.73 -0.34
CA ILE A 113 3.56 -18.44 -1.29
C ILE A 113 4.38 -17.41 -2.05
N ASP A 114 5.69 -17.42 -1.80
CA ASP A 114 6.63 -16.62 -2.57
C ASP A 114 6.89 -17.27 -3.93
N VAL A 115 6.76 -16.47 -4.99
CA VAL A 115 6.95 -16.88 -6.39
C VAL A 115 7.84 -15.86 -7.05
N SER A 116 9.04 -16.27 -7.47
CA SER A 116 10.03 -15.35 -8.06
C SER A 116 10.54 -15.78 -9.44
N LYS A 117 10.01 -16.88 -10.00
CA LYS A 117 10.42 -17.40 -11.30
C LYS A 117 9.64 -16.72 -12.44
N PRO A 118 10.28 -16.17 -13.48
CA PRO A 118 9.62 -15.43 -14.55
C PRO A 118 8.45 -16.17 -15.23
N GLU A 119 8.61 -17.46 -15.52
CA GLU A 119 7.59 -18.27 -16.20
C GLU A 119 6.35 -18.48 -15.31
N TRP A 120 6.54 -18.57 -13.98
CA TRP A 120 5.43 -18.66 -13.03
C TRP A 120 4.73 -17.31 -12.88
N LEU A 121 5.48 -16.21 -12.86
CA LEU A 121 4.94 -14.86 -12.82
C LEU A 121 4.14 -14.53 -14.08
N GLU A 122 4.63 -14.89 -15.27
CA GLU A 122 3.85 -14.73 -16.51
C GLU A 122 2.55 -15.52 -16.44
N TYR A 123 2.60 -16.79 -16.01
CA TYR A 123 1.41 -17.61 -15.90
C TYR A 123 0.36 -16.98 -14.96
N ILE A 124 0.77 -16.56 -13.76
CA ILE A 124 -0.10 -15.92 -12.76
C ILE A 124 -0.66 -14.58 -13.26
N GLN A 125 0.20 -13.73 -13.85
CA GLN A 125 -0.17 -12.34 -14.17
C GLN A 125 -0.78 -12.16 -15.55
N LYS A 126 -0.74 -13.19 -16.41
CA LYS A 126 -1.22 -13.09 -17.79
C LYS A 126 -2.08 -14.29 -18.19
N THR A 127 -1.60 -15.52 -17.99
CA THR A 127 -2.30 -16.71 -18.50
C THR A 127 -3.51 -17.10 -17.67
N ASN A 128 -3.39 -17.13 -16.34
CA ASN A 128 -4.47 -17.46 -15.40
C ASN A 128 -4.89 -16.25 -14.54
N PHE A 129 -4.88 -15.06 -15.14
CA PHE A 129 -5.04 -13.77 -14.44
C PHE A 129 -6.30 -13.70 -13.56
N ASP A 130 -7.44 -14.19 -14.05
CA ASP A 130 -8.72 -14.11 -13.34
C ASP A 130 -8.76 -14.96 -12.05
N ASN A 131 -7.90 -15.98 -11.94
CA ASN A 131 -7.79 -16.79 -10.73
C ASN A 131 -6.98 -16.09 -9.62
N TYR A 132 -6.23 -15.04 -9.94
CA TYR A 132 -5.31 -14.35 -9.02
C TYR A 132 -5.70 -12.89 -8.82
N VAL A 133 -6.64 -12.69 -7.89
CA VAL A 133 -7.19 -11.38 -7.51
C VAL A 133 -6.39 -10.73 -6.39
N LYS A 134 -6.63 -9.47 -6.04
CA LYS A 134 -6.02 -8.85 -4.84
C LYS A 134 -6.67 -9.38 -3.58
N GLY A 135 -8.00 -9.53 -3.62
CA GLY A 135 -8.79 -10.20 -2.60
C GLY A 135 -9.10 -9.33 -1.37
N PRO A 136 -9.94 -9.84 -0.45
CA PRO A 136 -10.47 -9.06 0.67
C PRO A 136 -9.39 -8.57 1.64
N LEU A 137 -8.33 -9.36 1.87
CA LEU A 137 -7.24 -8.96 2.77
C LEU A 137 -6.54 -7.69 2.29
N PHE A 138 -6.14 -7.66 1.03
CA PHE A 138 -5.48 -6.51 0.42
C PHE A 138 -6.44 -5.30 0.38
N ARG A 139 -7.68 -5.52 -0.06
CA ARG A 139 -8.70 -4.47 -0.14
C ARG A 139 -8.96 -3.81 1.21
N ASN A 140 -9.12 -4.60 2.27
CA ASN A 140 -9.38 -4.08 3.61
C ASN A 140 -8.22 -3.24 4.16
N ILE A 141 -6.98 -3.46 3.70
CA ILE A 141 -5.84 -2.64 4.10
C ILE A 141 -5.88 -1.29 3.39
N MET A 142 -6.09 -1.31 2.08
CA MET A 142 -5.89 -0.16 1.19
C MET A 142 -7.11 0.75 1.00
N SER A 143 -8.33 0.24 1.20
CA SER A 143 -9.57 0.93 0.82
C SER A 143 -9.81 2.26 1.54
N ASP A 144 -9.33 2.40 2.78
CA ASP A 144 -9.51 3.65 3.55
C ASP A 144 -8.82 4.84 2.88
N VAL A 145 -7.72 4.60 2.16
CA VAL A 145 -6.93 5.65 1.49
C VAL A 145 -7.29 5.73 0.01
N PHE A 146 -7.33 4.60 -0.69
CA PHE A 146 -7.45 4.54 -2.15
C PHE A 146 -8.84 4.19 -2.68
N GLY A 147 -9.81 3.97 -1.80
CA GLY A 147 -11.18 3.63 -2.15
C GLY A 147 -11.26 2.40 -3.07
N ASP A 148 -12.04 2.53 -4.13
CA ASP A 148 -12.26 1.49 -5.15
C ASP A 148 -11.41 1.72 -6.41
N GLY A 149 -10.31 2.46 -6.27
CA GLY A 149 -9.37 2.75 -7.34
C GLY A 149 -8.69 1.52 -7.95
N ILE A 150 -7.91 1.76 -9.01
CA ILE A 150 -7.28 0.71 -9.82
C ILE A 150 -6.34 -0.22 -9.04
N PHE A 151 -5.73 0.27 -7.96
CA PHE A 151 -4.88 -0.54 -7.09
C PHE A 151 -5.64 -1.41 -6.10
N VAL A 152 -6.92 -1.16 -5.87
CA VAL A 152 -7.70 -1.85 -4.82
C VAL A 152 -8.78 -2.76 -5.40
N SER A 153 -9.38 -2.38 -6.52
CA SER A 153 -10.46 -3.10 -7.15
C SER A 153 -10.00 -4.40 -7.84
N ASP A 154 -10.94 -5.34 -8.00
CA ASP A 154 -10.80 -6.59 -8.74
C ASP A 154 -11.94 -6.73 -9.78
N GLY A 155 -11.79 -7.65 -10.73
CA GLY A 155 -12.85 -8.03 -11.67
C GLY A 155 -13.42 -6.87 -12.50
N PRO A 156 -14.76 -6.76 -12.66
CA PRO A 156 -15.39 -5.72 -13.48
C PRO A 156 -15.06 -4.29 -13.06
N SER A 157 -14.98 -4.01 -11.75
CA SER A 157 -14.65 -2.66 -11.26
C SER A 157 -13.21 -2.28 -11.62
N TRP A 158 -12.28 -3.21 -11.49
CA TRP A 158 -10.90 -3.00 -11.95
C TRP A 158 -10.84 -2.77 -13.45
N LYS A 159 -11.57 -3.57 -14.24
CA LYS A 159 -11.60 -3.43 -15.70
C LYS A 159 -12.12 -2.05 -16.11
N ARG A 160 -13.17 -1.55 -15.46
CA ARG A 160 -13.69 -0.19 -15.64
C ARG A 160 -12.63 0.87 -15.36
N ALA A 161 -12.00 0.82 -14.18
CA ALA A 161 -10.95 1.77 -13.80
C ALA A 161 -9.74 1.69 -14.74
N ARG A 162 -9.33 0.48 -15.14
CA ARG A 162 -8.22 0.24 -16.08
C ARG A 162 -8.51 0.80 -17.45
N GLN A 163 -9.74 0.65 -17.95
CA GLN A 163 -10.13 1.18 -19.25
C GLN A 163 -10.09 2.72 -19.24
N ALA A 164 -10.73 3.35 -18.27
CA ALA A 164 -10.69 4.81 -18.11
C ALA A 164 -9.25 5.33 -17.97
N THR A 165 -8.40 4.63 -17.21
CA THR A 165 -6.98 4.99 -17.06
C THR A 165 -6.18 4.78 -18.34
N SER A 166 -6.48 3.73 -19.12
CA SER A 166 -5.72 3.43 -20.35
C SER A 166 -5.95 4.44 -21.47
N THR A 167 -7.11 5.11 -21.49
CA THR A 167 -7.41 6.14 -22.50
C THR A 167 -6.69 7.45 -22.23
N ILE A 168 -6.21 7.68 -21.01
CA ILE A 168 -5.52 8.93 -20.65
C ILE A 168 -4.01 8.86 -20.90
N PHE A 169 -3.36 7.71 -20.77
CA PHE A 169 -1.91 7.58 -20.96
C PHE A 169 -1.55 7.32 -22.43
N THR A 170 -1.75 8.34 -23.27
CA THR A 170 -1.42 8.30 -24.70
C THR A 170 -0.15 9.11 -25.01
N ILE A 171 0.42 8.91 -26.20
CA ILE A 171 1.54 9.73 -26.70
C ILE A 171 1.12 11.21 -26.76
N ASN A 172 -0.12 11.49 -27.16
CA ASN A 172 -0.63 12.85 -27.21
C ASN A 172 -0.64 13.48 -25.81
N THR A 173 -1.22 12.80 -24.82
CA THR A 173 -1.21 13.24 -23.42
C THR A 173 0.21 13.45 -22.89
N PHE A 174 1.15 12.57 -23.27
CA PHE A 174 2.54 12.74 -22.87
C PHE A 174 3.11 14.06 -23.39
N LYS A 175 2.87 14.40 -24.66
CA LYS A 175 3.40 15.62 -25.28
C LYS A 175 2.70 16.89 -24.80
N THR A 176 1.39 16.83 -24.54
CA THR A 176 0.58 18.02 -24.26
C THR A 176 0.41 18.31 -22.76
N ILE A 177 0.55 17.30 -21.89
CA ILE A 177 0.31 17.43 -20.44
C ILE A 177 1.54 17.01 -19.64
N ILE A 178 2.00 15.77 -19.80
CA ILE A 178 3.04 15.19 -18.92
C ILE A 178 4.40 15.88 -19.14
N GLY A 179 4.83 16.01 -20.39
CA GLY A 179 6.10 16.64 -20.78
C GLY A 179 6.20 18.08 -20.28
N PRO A 180 5.26 18.97 -20.66
CA PRO A 180 5.26 20.36 -20.20
C PRO A 180 5.23 20.49 -18.67
N ALA A 181 4.43 19.68 -17.96
CA ALA A 181 4.40 19.70 -16.50
C ALA A 181 5.71 19.22 -15.86
N SER A 182 6.32 18.17 -16.42
CA SER A 182 7.61 17.65 -15.95
C SER A 182 8.74 18.64 -16.20
N GLU A 183 8.75 19.32 -17.36
CA GLU A 183 9.75 20.32 -17.71
C GLU A 183 9.71 21.52 -16.76
N ARG A 184 8.51 22.02 -16.43
CA ARG A 184 8.34 23.11 -15.45
C ARG A 184 8.88 22.75 -14.08
N SER A 185 8.49 21.60 -13.53
CA SER A 185 9.01 21.14 -12.24
C SER A 185 10.53 20.91 -12.28
N MET A 186 11.06 20.48 -13.43
CA MET A 186 12.49 20.24 -13.62
C MET A 186 13.28 21.55 -13.68
N ASP A 187 12.73 22.61 -14.27
CA ASP A 187 13.34 23.94 -14.27
C ASP A 187 13.50 24.46 -12.84
N GLY A 188 12.44 24.36 -12.02
CA GLY A 188 12.51 24.72 -10.60
C GLY A 188 13.53 23.89 -9.81
N MET A 189 13.59 22.58 -10.08
CA MET A 189 14.61 21.70 -9.49
C MET A 189 16.03 22.09 -9.91
N ALA A 190 16.25 22.45 -11.18
CA ALA A 190 17.54 22.86 -11.70
C ALA A 190 18.01 24.19 -11.08
N GLU A 191 17.11 25.16 -10.90
CA GLU A 191 17.40 26.41 -10.19
C GLU A 191 17.81 26.15 -8.72
N LEU A 192 17.09 25.27 -8.03
CA LEU A 192 17.43 24.87 -6.65
C LEU A 192 18.81 24.20 -6.56
N LEU A 193 19.12 23.30 -7.49
CA LEU A 193 20.43 22.64 -7.57
C LEU A 193 21.55 23.65 -7.86
N LYS A 194 21.31 24.61 -8.76
CA LYS A 194 22.27 25.66 -9.10
C LYS A 194 22.56 26.56 -7.89
N SER A 195 21.52 27.06 -7.23
CA SER A 195 21.68 27.87 -6.00
C SER A 195 22.41 27.10 -4.90
N ALA A 196 22.09 25.82 -4.70
CA ALA A 196 22.79 25.01 -3.71
C ALA A 196 24.28 24.82 -4.04
N ALA A 197 24.62 24.67 -5.33
CA ALA A 197 26.00 24.55 -5.78
C ALA A 197 26.78 25.86 -5.58
N GLU A 198 26.17 27.01 -5.88
CA GLU A 198 26.76 28.34 -5.65
C GLU A 198 27.04 28.60 -4.17
N ASP A 199 26.14 28.16 -3.30
CA ASP A 199 26.28 28.28 -1.83
C ASP A 199 27.10 27.14 -1.19
N ASN A 200 27.58 26.18 -1.98
CA ASN A 200 28.25 24.95 -1.52
C ASN A 200 27.47 24.21 -0.41
N ARG A 201 26.15 24.15 -0.56
CA ARG A 201 25.20 23.59 0.41
C ARG A 201 24.90 22.14 0.09
N SER A 202 25.05 21.25 1.08
CA SER A 202 24.62 19.85 0.96
C SER A 202 23.11 19.74 0.80
N MET A 203 22.66 18.79 -0.02
CA MET A 203 21.24 18.51 -0.25
C MET A 203 20.93 17.04 -0.04
N ASP A 204 19.72 16.78 0.46
CA ASP A 204 19.14 15.45 0.47
C ASP A 204 18.40 15.21 -0.86
N PHE A 205 18.94 14.33 -1.70
CA PHE A 205 18.36 14.01 -3.01
C PHE A 205 17.04 13.24 -2.87
N CYS A 206 16.83 12.50 -1.78
CA CYS A 206 15.56 11.82 -1.53
C CYS A 206 14.46 12.87 -1.34
N ASP A 207 14.63 13.79 -0.38
CA ASP A 207 13.67 14.90 -0.16
C ASP A 207 13.46 15.74 -1.43
N LEU A 208 14.53 16.01 -2.18
CA LEU A 208 14.44 16.72 -3.47
C LEU A 208 13.53 16.00 -4.46
N PHE A 209 13.73 14.70 -4.69
CA PHE A 209 12.93 13.95 -5.66
C PHE A 209 11.49 13.76 -5.21
N PHE A 210 11.22 13.57 -3.91
CA PHE A 210 9.85 13.50 -3.40
C PHE A 210 9.09 14.81 -3.58
N ARG A 211 9.76 15.96 -3.45
CA ARG A 211 9.17 17.28 -3.74
C ARG A 211 8.95 17.49 -5.23
N PHE A 212 9.96 17.19 -6.05
CA PHE A 212 9.89 17.31 -7.50
C PHE A 212 8.76 16.47 -8.11
N THR A 213 8.66 15.19 -7.72
CA THR A 213 7.63 14.30 -8.27
C THR A 213 6.24 14.65 -7.75
N LEU A 214 6.10 15.08 -6.49
CA LEU A 214 4.83 15.58 -5.97
C LEU A 214 4.36 16.79 -6.78
N ASP A 215 5.23 17.79 -6.95
CA ASP A 215 4.93 19.00 -7.71
C ASP A 215 4.54 18.66 -9.16
N SER A 216 5.33 17.84 -9.85
CA SER A 216 5.04 17.41 -11.22
C SER A 216 3.71 16.67 -11.34
N PHE A 217 3.43 15.74 -10.43
CA PHE A 217 2.18 14.95 -10.46
C PHE A 217 0.95 15.77 -10.08
N VAL A 218 1.08 16.72 -9.16
CA VAL A 218 0.03 17.69 -8.87
C VAL A 218 -0.26 18.55 -10.09
N GLN A 219 0.76 19.13 -10.72
CA GLN A 219 0.60 19.99 -11.89
C GLN A 219 -0.02 19.23 -13.07
N MET A 220 0.44 18.01 -13.38
CA MET A 220 -0.14 17.25 -14.49
C MET A 220 -1.55 16.73 -14.20
N THR A 221 -1.88 16.46 -12.92
CA THR A 221 -3.20 15.91 -12.54
C THR A 221 -4.26 17.00 -12.46
N PHE A 222 -3.92 18.15 -11.89
CA PHE A 222 -4.88 19.23 -11.62
C PHE A 222 -4.70 20.47 -12.49
N GLY A 223 -3.67 20.53 -13.34
CA GLY A 223 -3.42 21.65 -14.23
C GLY A 223 -2.78 22.86 -13.54
N GLU A 224 -2.30 23.80 -14.35
CA GLU A 224 -1.60 25.02 -13.91
C GLU A 224 -2.52 25.96 -13.11
N ASP A 225 -3.75 26.22 -13.56
CA ASP A 225 -4.66 27.17 -12.89
C ASP A 225 -5.09 26.74 -11.47
N LEU A 226 -5.05 25.43 -11.18
CA LEU A 226 -5.34 24.89 -9.84
C LEU A 226 -4.07 24.78 -8.98
N GLY A 227 -2.89 24.77 -9.62
CA GLY A 227 -1.57 24.71 -8.99
C GLY A 227 -0.87 26.07 -8.83
N GLU A 228 -1.30 27.12 -9.55
CA GLU A 228 -0.72 28.45 -9.45
C GLU A 228 -1.06 29.12 -8.11
N GLU A 229 -0.06 29.13 -7.26
CA GLU A 229 0.18 30.16 -6.28
C GLU A 229 0.36 31.51 -6.99
N LYS A 230 -0.34 32.54 -6.52
CA LYS A 230 0.19 33.91 -6.65
C LYS A 230 1.57 33.90 -5.99
N LYS A 231 2.63 34.22 -6.74
CA LYS A 231 4.02 34.33 -6.26
C LYS A 231 4.09 34.81 -4.80
N GLY A 232 4.48 33.92 -3.87
CA GLY A 232 4.73 34.25 -2.46
C GLY A 232 3.78 33.64 -1.41
N SER A 233 2.87 32.73 -1.77
CA SER A 233 2.03 32.00 -0.80
C SER A 233 2.25 30.49 -0.94
N PRO A 234 2.48 29.72 0.15
CA PRO A 234 2.65 28.27 0.06
C PRO A 234 1.43 27.59 -0.56
N SER A 235 1.67 26.56 -1.39
CA SER A 235 0.68 25.90 -2.22
C SER A 235 -0.45 25.34 -1.36
N ARG A 236 -1.66 25.23 -1.93
CA ARG A 236 -2.82 24.72 -1.18
C ARG A 236 -2.59 23.32 -0.62
N PHE A 237 -1.73 22.51 -1.26
CA PHE A 237 -1.29 21.21 -0.74
C PHE A 237 -0.47 21.35 0.56
N PHE A 238 0.17 22.49 0.77
CA PHE A 238 0.94 22.82 1.96
C PHE A 238 0.17 23.71 2.96
N GLN A 239 -1.09 24.04 2.67
CA GLN A 239 -1.94 24.91 3.49
C GLN A 239 -2.91 24.09 4.35
N GLY A 240 -3.13 24.51 5.61
CA GLY A 240 -4.00 23.83 6.57
C GLY A 240 -3.28 23.42 7.86
N SER A 241 -4.03 22.91 8.84
CA SER A 241 -3.42 22.44 10.12
C SER A 241 -2.55 21.20 9.94
N ILE A 242 -2.82 20.39 8.90
CA ILE A 242 -2.01 19.26 8.48
C ILE A 242 -1.84 19.37 6.95
N PRO A 243 -0.62 19.66 6.45
CA PRO A 243 -0.34 19.68 5.02
C PRO A 243 -0.68 18.34 4.34
N PHE A 244 -1.15 18.38 3.10
CA PHE A 244 -1.47 17.17 2.31
C PHE A 244 -0.31 16.17 2.28
N PRO A 245 0.97 16.55 2.02
CA PRO A 245 2.06 15.60 2.00
C PRO A 245 2.25 14.89 3.34
N VAL A 246 2.11 15.63 4.45
CA VAL A 246 2.20 15.07 5.80
C VAL A 246 1.05 14.10 6.09
N ALA A 247 -0.18 14.44 5.67
CA ALA A 247 -1.33 13.57 5.81
C ALA A 247 -1.17 12.30 4.96
N PHE A 248 -0.66 12.45 3.74
CA PHE A 248 -0.44 11.36 2.78
C PHE A 248 0.65 10.40 3.25
N ASP A 249 1.81 10.91 3.64
CA ASP A 249 2.92 10.12 4.17
C ASP A 249 2.47 9.37 5.45
N HIS A 250 1.72 10.04 6.33
CA HIS A 250 1.15 9.35 7.51
C HIS A 250 0.17 8.24 7.13
N ALA A 251 -0.70 8.47 6.13
CA ALA A 251 -1.64 7.46 5.68
C ALA A 251 -0.89 6.23 5.15
N GLN A 252 0.16 6.43 4.36
CA GLN A 252 1.01 5.36 3.84
C GLN A 252 1.75 4.59 4.94
N ASP A 253 2.32 5.27 5.94
CA ASP A 253 2.93 4.62 7.10
C ASP A 253 1.94 3.69 7.82
N GLN A 254 0.67 4.10 7.91
CA GLN A 254 -0.37 3.25 8.49
C GLN A 254 -0.70 2.05 7.59
N LEU A 255 -0.73 2.22 6.26
CA LEU A 255 -0.89 1.10 5.34
C LEU A 255 0.27 0.11 5.44
N ASP A 256 1.51 0.58 5.52
CA ASP A 256 2.69 -0.27 5.72
C ASP A 256 2.63 -1.04 7.05
N PHE A 257 2.20 -0.37 8.13
CA PHE A 257 1.93 -1.04 9.39
C PHE A 257 0.88 -2.16 9.25
N ARG A 258 -0.23 -1.88 8.55
CA ARG A 258 -1.28 -2.86 8.28
C ARG A 258 -0.79 -4.02 7.42
N PHE A 259 0.09 -3.80 6.44
CA PHE A 259 0.72 -4.88 5.67
C PHE A 259 1.68 -5.71 6.52
N SER A 260 2.46 -5.07 7.38
CA SER A 260 3.35 -5.76 8.34
C SER A 260 2.57 -6.60 9.35
N MET A 261 1.34 -6.18 9.67
CA MET A 261 0.39 -6.89 10.54
C MET A 261 -0.87 -7.29 9.77
N ILE A 262 -0.68 -7.94 8.61
CA ILE A 262 -1.77 -8.31 7.68
C ILE A 262 -2.93 -9.04 8.37
N VAL A 263 -2.66 -9.74 9.48
CA VAL A 263 -3.67 -10.31 10.38
C VAL A 263 -3.65 -9.61 11.72
N GLY A 264 -4.79 -9.08 12.15
CA GLY A 264 -5.00 -8.55 13.50
C GLY A 264 -4.78 -7.05 13.66
N TRP A 265 -4.41 -6.31 12.60
CA TRP A 265 -4.26 -4.86 12.66
C TRP A 265 -5.53 -4.14 13.14
N GLN A 266 -6.73 -4.64 12.78
CA GLN A 266 -7.99 -4.04 13.24
C GLN A 266 -8.15 -4.13 14.75
N LEU A 267 -7.63 -5.20 15.36
CA LEU A 267 -7.60 -5.32 16.81
C LEU A 267 -6.64 -4.26 17.35
N VAL A 268 -5.42 -4.16 16.86
CA VAL A 268 -4.47 -3.15 17.36
C VAL A 268 -5.04 -1.73 17.26
N GLU A 269 -5.67 -1.36 16.14
CA GLU A 269 -6.33 -0.06 16.00
C GLU A 269 -7.52 0.12 16.95
N LYS A 270 -8.30 -0.93 17.22
CA LYS A 270 -9.40 -0.88 18.19
C LYS A 270 -8.90 -0.70 19.62
N TRP A 271 -7.82 -1.38 19.98
CA TRP A 271 -7.20 -1.30 21.31
C TRP A 271 -6.47 0.04 21.49
N VAL A 272 -5.81 0.52 20.44
CA VAL A 272 -5.12 1.81 20.39
C VAL A 272 -5.90 2.77 19.48
N GLY A 273 -7.07 3.20 19.95
CA GLY A 273 -8.01 4.01 19.16
C GLY A 273 -7.46 5.32 18.60
N SER A 274 -6.33 5.83 19.11
CA SER A 274 -5.64 6.99 18.55
C SER A 274 -5.05 6.74 17.16
N ILE A 275 -4.64 5.51 16.85
CA ILE A 275 -4.06 5.14 15.56
C ILE A 275 -5.12 5.29 14.45
N GLY A 276 -6.26 4.59 14.60
CA GLY A 276 -7.34 4.66 13.61
C GLY A 276 -7.93 6.07 13.46
N LYS A 277 -8.04 6.84 14.56
CA LYS A 277 -8.51 8.23 14.50
C LYS A 277 -7.55 9.15 13.72
N ARG A 278 -6.24 8.96 13.87
CA ARG A 278 -5.24 9.74 13.11
C ARG A 278 -5.27 9.40 11.63
N LEU A 279 -5.37 8.12 11.27
CA LEU A 279 -5.55 7.73 9.88
C LEU A 279 -6.82 8.35 9.28
N GLN A 280 -7.94 8.29 10.01
CA GLN A 280 -9.18 8.91 9.57
C GLN A 280 -9.04 10.43 9.36
N ALA A 281 -8.29 11.12 10.23
CA ALA A 281 -8.02 12.55 10.04
C ALA A 281 -7.17 12.80 8.79
N SER A 282 -6.14 11.98 8.54
CA SER A 282 -5.36 12.04 7.29
C SER A 282 -6.23 11.79 6.06
N CYS A 283 -7.04 10.74 6.05
CA CYS A 283 -7.94 10.44 4.93
C CYS A 283 -8.90 11.60 4.63
N ARG A 284 -9.42 12.29 5.67
CA ARG A 284 -10.25 13.49 5.47
C ARG A 284 -9.49 14.61 4.77
N VAL A 285 -8.23 14.87 5.15
CA VAL A 285 -7.41 15.87 4.45
C VAL A 285 -7.21 15.51 2.97
N LEU A 286 -6.97 14.23 2.68
CA LEU A 286 -6.85 13.75 1.31
C LEU A 286 -8.16 13.89 0.53
N ASP A 287 -9.29 13.53 1.16
CA ASP A 287 -10.64 13.66 0.60
C ASP A 287 -10.99 15.11 0.31
N ASP A 288 -10.83 16.00 1.30
CA ASP A 288 -11.18 17.40 1.19
C ASP A 288 -10.36 18.08 0.08
N CYS A 289 -9.07 17.75 -0.01
CA CYS A 289 -8.20 18.24 -1.08
C CYS A 289 -8.65 17.73 -2.45
N ALA A 290 -8.86 16.42 -2.62
CA ALA A 290 -9.27 15.83 -3.89
C ALA A 290 -10.65 16.34 -4.34
N TYR A 291 -11.62 16.38 -3.44
CA TYR A 291 -12.96 16.87 -3.76
C TYR A 291 -12.99 18.36 -4.07
N SER A 292 -12.21 19.18 -3.36
CA SER A 292 -12.10 20.62 -3.67
C SER A 292 -11.58 20.84 -5.10
N LEU A 293 -10.59 20.05 -5.53
CA LEU A 293 -10.02 20.16 -6.88
C LEU A 293 -10.99 19.66 -7.96
N ILE A 294 -11.73 18.60 -7.65
CA ILE A 294 -12.81 18.11 -8.51
C ILE A 294 -13.91 19.17 -8.66
N ASP A 295 -14.33 19.82 -7.58
CA ASP A 295 -15.36 20.86 -7.59
C ASP A 295 -14.93 22.06 -8.42
N GLU A 296 -13.73 22.58 -8.18
CA GLU A 296 -13.21 23.73 -8.91
C GLU A 296 -13.11 23.44 -10.41
N ARG A 297 -12.69 22.22 -10.75
CA ARG A 297 -12.63 21.79 -12.14
C ARG A 297 -14.02 21.67 -12.76
N MET A 298 -14.97 21.04 -12.09
CA MET A 298 -16.35 20.94 -12.56
C MET A 298 -16.98 22.33 -12.77
N ASP A 299 -16.69 23.28 -11.89
CA ASP A 299 -17.14 24.67 -12.01
C ASP A 299 -16.55 25.36 -13.24
N GLN A 300 -15.26 25.16 -13.52
CA GLN A 300 -14.60 25.69 -14.73
C GLN A 300 -15.22 25.11 -16.02
N LEU A 301 -15.49 23.81 -16.05
CA LEU A 301 -16.17 23.14 -17.17
C LEU A 301 -17.57 23.73 -17.43
N ASN A 302 -18.32 24.01 -16.37
CA ASN A 302 -19.65 24.58 -16.45
C ASN A 302 -19.66 26.05 -16.91
N ARG A 303 -18.57 26.80 -16.70
CA ARG A 303 -18.45 28.20 -17.13
C ARG A 303 -18.01 28.34 -18.59
N ASN A 304 -17.21 27.40 -19.10
CA ASN A 304 -16.58 27.48 -20.43
C ASN A 304 -17.27 26.60 -21.51
N VAL A 305 -18.60 26.49 -21.46
CA VAL A 305 -19.42 25.57 -22.31
C VAL A 305 -19.16 25.69 -23.82
N ASN A 306 -18.71 26.85 -24.31
CA ASN A 306 -18.48 27.12 -25.73
C ASN A 306 -17.10 26.68 -26.27
N ASP A 307 -16.16 26.26 -25.43
CA ASP A 307 -14.76 25.97 -25.81
C ASP A 307 -14.36 24.51 -25.48
N ARG A 308 -15.25 23.55 -25.76
CA ARG A 308 -15.03 22.12 -25.40
C ARG A 308 -13.77 21.49 -25.98
N GLU A 309 -13.21 22.02 -27.08
CA GLU A 309 -11.95 21.53 -27.67
C GLU A 309 -10.70 21.97 -26.88
N THR A 310 -10.80 23.02 -26.07
CA THR A 310 -9.66 23.69 -25.40
C THR A 310 -9.41 23.18 -23.96
N VAL A 311 -10.19 22.20 -23.48
CA VAL A 311 -10.44 22.00 -22.04
C VAL A 311 -9.74 20.77 -21.41
N CYS A 312 -9.10 19.91 -22.21
CA CYS A 312 -8.33 18.77 -21.70
C CYS A 312 -6.86 19.15 -21.43
N THR A 313 -6.63 20.03 -20.46
CA THR A 313 -5.29 20.52 -20.09
C THR A 313 -4.59 19.72 -18.99
N ASP A 314 -5.29 18.80 -18.32
CA ASP A 314 -4.73 17.92 -17.28
C ASP A 314 -5.38 16.54 -17.22
N LEU A 315 -4.77 15.63 -16.44
CA LEU A 315 -5.24 14.25 -16.33
C LEU A 315 -6.62 14.17 -15.67
N LEU A 316 -6.97 15.04 -14.72
CA LEU A 316 -8.29 15.03 -14.09
C LEU A 316 -9.39 15.37 -15.11
N SER A 317 -9.20 16.39 -15.94
CA SER A 317 -10.10 16.70 -17.06
C SER A 317 -10.25 15.49 -18.00
N LEU A 318 -9.18 14.76 -18.28
CA LEU A 318 -9.25 13.55 -19.09
C LEU A 318 -10.07 12.45 -18.41
N PHE A 319 -9.96 12.28 -17.09
CA PHE A 319 -10.80 11.33 -16.33
C PHE A 319 -12.26 11.75 -16.26
N MET A 320 -12.56 13.05 -16.14
CA MET A 320 -13.94 13.56 -16.16
C MET A 320 -14.62 13.30 -17.51
N ASN A 321 -13.86 13.37 -18.60
CA ASN A 321 -14.34 13.08 -19.95
C ASN A 321 -14.20 11.60 -20.34
N ALA A 322 -13.58 10.76 -19.50
CA ALA A 322 -13.45 9.34 -19.75
C ALA A 322 -14.82 8.66 -19.61
N LEU A 323 -15.22 7.96 -20.67
CA LEU A 323 -16.44 7.16 -20.67
C LEU A 323 -16.11 5.73 -20.20
N ASP A 324 -16.97 5.18 -19.35
CA ASP A 324 -16.91 3.79 -18.94
C ASP A 324 -17.43 2.84 -20.03
N GLU A 325 -17.39 1.52 -19.77
CA GLU A 325 -17.90 0.48 -20.70
C GLU A 325 -19.37 0.66 -21.11
N ARG A 326 -20.15 1.41 -20.34
CA ARG A 326 -21.58 1.67 -20.57
C ARG A 326 -21.83 3.06 -21.16
N GLY A 327 -20.78 3.82 -21.46
CA GLY A 327 -20.89 5.21 -21.93
C GLY A 327 -21.22 6.21 -20.82
N GLY A 328 -21.11 5.81 -19.55
CA GLY A 328 -21.29 6.68 -18.39
C GLY A 328 -19.98 7.38 -17.99
N SER A 329 -20.08 8.61 -17.50
CA SER A 329 -18.94 9.32 -16.90
C SER A 329 -18.61 8.76 -15.52
N LEU A 330 -17.36 8.89 -15.09
CA LEU A 330 -16.96 8.54 -13.72
C LEU A 330 -17.73 9.38 -12.69
N GLY A 331 -18.19 8.72 -11.62
CA GLY A 331 -18.82 9.39 -10.49
C GLY A 331 -17.80 10.19 -9.67
N ARG A 332 -18.29 11.09 -8.81
CA ARG A 332 -17.45 11.94 -7.95
C ARG A 332 -16.46 11.15 -7.08
N THR A 333 -16.91 10.04 -6.49
CA THR A 333 -16.05 9.15 -5.70
C THR A 333 -15.02 8.42 -6.56
N GLU A 334 -15.40 7.97 -7.76
CA GLU A 334 -14.48 7.30 -8.69
C GLU A 334 -13.39 8.28 -9.19
N LEU A 335 -13.73 9.56 -9.40
CA LEU A 335 -12.76 10.62 -9.73
C LEU A 335 -11.80 10.90 -8.58
N ARG A 336 -12.29 10.97 -7.34
CA ARG A 336 -11.46 11.11 -6.14
C ARG A 336 -10.48 9.94 -6.03
N ASP A 337 -10.98 8.71 -6.21
CA ASP A 337 -10.15 7.51 -6.12
C ASP A 337 -9.11 7.50 -7.24
N ALA A 338 -9.49 7.82 -8.48
CA ALA A 338 -8.57 7.93 -9.60
C ALA A 338 -7.47 8.96 -9.34
N ALA A 339 -7.82 10.17 -8.88
CA ALA A 339 -6.87 11.23 -8.58
C ALA A 339 -5.83 10.80 -7.53
N LEU A 340 -6.28 10.25 -6.39
CA LEU A 340 -5.37 9.79 -5.34
C LEU A 340 -4.50 8.61 -5.78
N ASN A 341 -5.05 7.69 -6.59
CA ASN A 341 -4.29 6.57 -7.16
C ASN A 341 -3.20 7.07 -8.12
N LEU A 342 -3.44 8.11 -8.92
CA LEU A 342 -2.41 8.69 -9.80
C LEU A 342 -1.28 9.37 -9.02
N ILE A 343 -1.64 10.14 -7.98
CA ILE A 343 -0.65 10.85 -7.17
C ILE A 343 0.30 9.87 -6.50
N ILE A 344 -0.20 8.81 -5.85
CA ILE A 344 0.70 7.79 -5.25
C ILE A 344 1.54 7.10 -6.32
N ALA A 345 0.91 6.67 -7.42
CA ALA A 345 1.60 5.92 -8.46
C ALA A 345 2.76 6.72 -9.03
N GLY A 346 2.54 8.00 -9.25
CA GLY A 346 3.48 8.90 -9.86
C GLY A 346 4.56 9.44 -8.93
N ARG A 347 4.15 9.94 -7.77
CA ARG A 347 5.03 10.63 -6.81
C ARG A 347 6.10 9.68 -6.28
N ASP A 348 5.67 8.64 -5.57
CA ASP A 348 6.58 7.90 -4.69
C ASP A 348 7.44 6.92 -5.47
N THR A 349 6.85 6.21 -6.45
CA THR A 349 7.59 5.22 -7.24
C THR A 349 8.70 5.87 -8.08
N THR A 350 8.42 7.05 -8.65
CA THR A 350 9.39 7.82 -9.43
C THR A 350 10.43 8.46 -8.52
N ALA A 351 10.03 8.99 -7.36
CA ALA A 351 10.98 9.59 -6.42
C ALA A 351 11.97 8.55 -5.90
N GLU A 352 11.50 7.35 -5.55
CA GLU A 352 12.35 6.25 -5.10
C GLU A 352 13.31 5.79 -6.21
N ALA A 353 12.80 5.63 -7.44
CA ALA A 353 13.64 5.24 -8.59
C ALA A 353 14.76 6.27 -8.85
N LEU A 354 14.43 7.56 -8.83
CA LEU A 354 15.40 8.64 -9.00
C LEU A 354 16.40 8.69 -7.85
N SER A 355 15.94 8.53 -6.61
CA SER A 355 16.79 8.53 -5.41
C SER A 355 17.84 7.43 -5.47
N TRP A 356 17.43 6.19 -5.78
CA TRP A 356 18.38 5.08 -5.95
C TRP A 356 19.28 5.25 -7.17
N THR A 357 18.75 5.79 -8.28
CA THR A 357 19.56 6.09 -9.47
C THR A 357 20.68 7.06 -9.11
N PHE A 358 20.37 8.18 -8.46
CA PHE A 358 21.36 9.18 -8.07
C PHE A 358 22.30 8.68 -6.98
N PHE A 359 21.83 7.86 -6.03
CA PHE A 359 22.71 7.19 -5.08
C PHE A 359 23.81 6.40 -5.80
N HIS A 360 23.45 5.58 -6.80
CA HIS A 360 24.43 4.81 -7.59
C HIS A 360 25.29 5.71 -8.48
N LEU A 361 24.73 6.76 -9.09
CA LEU A 361 25.52 7.70 -9.90
C LEU A 361 26.58 8.43 -9.07
N LEU A 362 26.23 8.90 -7.87
CA LEU A 362 27.16 9.59 -6.96
C LEU A 362 28.27 8.66 -6.45
N MET A 363 28.03 7.35 -6.42
CA MET A 363 29.04 6.34 -6.10
C MET A 363 29.89 5.92 -7.31
N ASN A 364 29.50 6.30 -8.52
CA ASN A 364 30.15 5.90 -9.79
C ASN A 364 30.31 7.10 -10.74
N GLU A 365 31.23 8.02 -10.40
CA GLU A 365 31.44 9.28 -11.12
C GLU A 365 31.81 9.11 -12.61
N ASP A 366 32.37 7.97 -13.00
CA ASP A 366 32.67 7.68 -14.41
C ASP A 366 31.39 7.58 -15.25
N ILE A 367 30.30 7.07 -14.67
CA ILE A 367 28.98 6.99 -15.34
C ILE A 367 28.39 8.38 -15.52
N ILE A 368 28.52 9.28 -14.54
CA ILE A 368 28.10 10.68 -14.68
C ILE A 368 28.82 11.33 -15.87
N SER A 369 30.12 11.08 -16.00
CA SER A 369 30.93 11.62 -17.10
C SER A 369 30.47 11.10 -18.48
N ARG A 370 30.05 9.84 -18.56
CA ARG A 370 29.47 9.25 -19.78
C ARG A 370 28.11 9.83 -20.12
N ILE A 371 27.23 9.99 -19.13
CA ILE A 371 25.90 10.61 -19.31
C ILE A 371 26.04 12.05 -19.82
N ARG A 372 26.97 12.83 -19.24
CA ARG A 372 27.23 14.21 -19.70
C ARG A 372 27.72 14.24 -21.14
N ARG A 373 28.67 13.37 -21.50
CA ARG A 373 29.17 13.26 -22.88
C ARG A 373 28.08 12.87 -23.86
N GLU A 374 27.28 11.87 -23.51
CA GLU A 374 26.12 11.43 -24.29
C GLU A 374 25.14 12.59 -24.52
N ALA A 375 24.84 13.38 -23.49
CA ALA A 375 23.99 14.56 -23.62
C ALA A 375 24.61 15.60 -24.58
N SER A 376 25.90 15.91 -24.46
CA SER A 376 26.61 16.82 -25.36
C SER A 376 26.64 16.32 -26.82
N GLU A 377 26.80 15.01 -27.05
CA GLU A 377 26.77 14.43 -28.40
C GLU A 377 25.36 14.48 -29.02
N ILE A 378 24.31 14.34 -28.21
CA ILE A 378 22.92 14.35 -28.67
C ILE A 378 22.44 15.77 -29.01
N PHE A 379 22.76 16.73 -28.16
CA PHE A 379 22.32 18.12 -28.26
C PHE A 379 23.27 18.99 -29.09
N GLY A 380 24.54 18.61 -29.20
CA GLY A 380 25.58 19.45 -29.78
C GLY A 380 26.21 20.39 -28.74
N GLU A 381 27.32 21.02 -29.12
CA GLU A 381 27.97 22.04 -28.28
C GLU A 381 27.29 23.40 -28.51
N GLY A 382 26.47 23.84 -27.56
CA GLY A 382 25.81 25.15 -27.62
C GLY A 382 24.85 25.37 -26.46
N ASP A 383 24.66 26.63 -26.08
CA ASP A 383 23.84 27.06 -24.93
C ASP A 383 22.44 27.52 -25.42
N SER A 384 21.74 26.65 -26.17
CA SER A 384 20.35 26.92 -26.55
C SER A 384 19.39 26.27 -25.54
N ASN A 385 18.39 27.05 -25.11
CA ASN A 385 17.25 26.56 -24.30
C ASN A 385 16.38 25.53 -25.06
N GLU A 386 16.76 25.12 -26.27
CA GLU A 386 16.10 24.08 -27.08
C GLU A 386 16.59 22.65 -26.76
N HIS A 387 17.63 22.50 -25.94
CA HIS A 387 18.22 21.20 -25.58
C HIS A 387 17.44 20.46 -24.47
N ARG A 388 16.17 20.13 -24.73
CA ARG A 388 15.32 19.35 -23.79
C ARG A 388 15.21 17.88 -24.19
N VAL A 389 15.04 17.03 -23.18
CA VAL A 389 14.67 15.63 -23.38
C VAL A 389 13.20 15.57 -23.77
N THR A 390 12.89 15.06 -24.96
CA THR A 390 11.53 14.93 -25.50
C THR A 390 11.15 13.47 -25.67
N TYR A 391 9.86 13.22 -25.96
CA TYR A 391 9.36 11.89 -26.30
C TYR A 391 10.10 11.28 -27.50
N GLU A 392 10.57 12.10 -28.44
CA GLU A 392 11.27 11.68 -29.65
C GLU A 392 12.73 11.31 -29.39
N ASN A 393 13.38 11.94 -28.42
CA ASN A 393 14.83 11.80 -28.24
C ASN A 393 15.25 11.00 -26.99
N TYR A 394 14.39 10.80 -25.98
CA TYR A 394 14.80 10.20 -24.69
C TYR A 394 15.46 8.83 -24.82
N LYS A 395 15.09 8.04 -25.84
CA LYS A 395 15.67 6.71 -26.11
C LYS A 395 17.12 6.77 -26.58
N ARG A 396 17.61 7.92 -27.04
CA ARG A 396 19.01 8.11 -27.45
C ARG A 396 19.95 8.16 -26.25
N PHE A 397 19.45 8.50 -25.06
CA PHE A 397 20.23 8.58 -23.83
C PHE A 397 20.46 7.19 -23.22
N THR A 398 21.32 6.41 -23.87
CA THR A 398 21.62 5.02 -23.52
C THR A 398 22.17 4.88 -22.10
N TRP A 399 23.14 5.72 -21.72
CA TRP A 399 23.74 5.67 -20.38
C TRP A 399 22.77 6.09 -19.29
N ALA A 400 21.96 7.14 -19.54
CA ALA A 400 20.94 7.56 -18.57
C ALA A 400 19.87 6.47 -18.37
N ASN A 401 19.36 5.88 -19.46
CA ASN A 401 18.40 4.78 -19.39
C ASN A 401 18.99 3.55 -18.69
N ALA A 402 20.24 3.19 -18.99
CA ALA A 402 20.92 2.06 -18.34
C ALA A 402 21.05 2.27 -16.83
N ALA A 403 21.41 3.48 -16.38
CA ALA A 403 21.49 3.80 -14.95
C ALA A 403 20.13 3.64 -14.25
N VAL A 404 19.05 4.17 -14.85
CA VAL A 404 17.70 4.05 -14.29
C VAL A 404 17.24 2.58 -14.25
N PHE A 405 17.44 1.82 -15.33
CA PHE A 405 17.02 0.41 -15.37
C PHE A 405 17.82 -0.46 -14.40
N GLU A 406 19.12 -0.23 -14.26
CA GLU A 406 19.95 -0.97 -13.30
C GLU A 406 19.58 -0.63 -11.86
N ALA A 407 19.29 0.65 -11.58
CA ALA A 407 18.78 1.07 -10.28
C ALA A 407 17.44 0.38 -9.95
N LEU A 408 16.49 0.33 -10.89
CA LEU A 408 15.22 -0.38 -10.71
C LEU A 408 15.37 -1.90 -10.58
N ARG A 409 16.39 -2.50 -11.23
CA ARG A 409 16.69 -3.93 -11.10
C ARG A 409 17.19 -4.26 -9.70
N LEU A 410 17.99 -3.39 -9.10
CA LEU A 410 18.56 -3.55 -7.75
C LEU A 410 17.60 -3.10 -6.64
N HIS A 411 16.87 -2.02 -6.90
CA HIS A 411 15.99 -1.31 -5.97
C HIS A 411 14.64 -1.03 -6.63
N PRO A 412 13.83 -2.07 -6.88
CA PRO A 412 12.51 -1.88 -7.48
C PRO A 412 11.60 -1.10 -6.51
N SER A 413 11.03 0.03 -6.96
CA SER A 413 10.15 0.86 -6.12
C SER A 413 8.90 0.11 -5.62
N VAL A 414 8.51 -0.96 -6.31
CA VAL A 414 7.46 -1.88 -5.87
C VAL A 414 8.02 -3.31 -5.85
N PRO A 415 8.65 -3.74 -4.74
CA PRO A 415 9.39 -5.01 -4.69
C PRO A 415 8.48 -6.25 -4.57
N ARG A 416 7.20 -6.07 -4.22
CA ARG A 416 6.25 -7.18 -4.02
C ARG A 416 4.87 -6.84 -4.60
N ASN A 417 4.24 -7.84 -5.21
CA ASN A 417 2.87 -7.77 -5.69
C ASN A 417 2.09 -8.96 -5.14
N THR A 418 1.10 -8.69 -4.29
CA THR A 418 0.36 -9.72 -3.55
C THR A 418 -0.91 -10.10 -4.30
N LYS A 419 -1.19 -11.39 -4.39
CA LYS A 419 -2.41 -11.95 -5.00
C LYS A 419 -3.11 -12.88 -4.02
N THR A 420 -4.33 -13.28 -4.32
CA THR A 420 -5.08 -14.32 -3.62
C THR A 420 -5.64 -15.26 -4.67
N ALA A 421 -5.40 -16.56 -4.53
CA ALA A 421 -5.96 -17.56 -5.44
C ALA A 421 -7.46 -17.76 -5.15
N VAL A 422 -8.29 -17.63 -6.18
CA VAL A 422 -9.75 -17.83 -6.08
C VAL A 422 -10.09 -19.32 -6.08
N ALA A 423 -9.40 -20.12 -6.89
CA ALA A 423 -9.55 -21.56 -7.01
C ALA A 423 -8.18 -22.25 -6.93
N ASP A 424 -8.20 -23.55 -6.60
CA ASP A 424 -7.03 -24.41 -6.64
C ASP A 424 -6.41 -24.40 -8.05
N ASP A 425 -5.07 -24.33 -8.10
CA ASP A 425 -4.33 -24.23 -9.34
C ASP A 425 -3.03 -25.04 -9.29
N GLN A 426 -2.60 -25.55 -10.44
CA GLN A 426 -1.33 -26.20 -10.63
C GLN A 426 -0.52 -25.40 -11.65
N ILE A 427 0.38 -24.55 -11.16
CA ILE A 427 1.24 -23.75 -12.04
C ILE A 427 2.08 -24.72 -12.90
N PRO A 428 2.16 -24.52 -14.22
CA PRO A 428 2.96 -25.36 -15.11
C PRO A 428 4.42 -25.40 -14.66
N ALA A 429 4.94 -26.62 -14.43
CA ALA A 429 6.28 -26.84 -13.88
C ALA A 429 6.57 -26.03 -12.59
N GLY A 430 5.52 -25.76 -11.80
CA GLY A 430 5.55 -24.92 -10.60
C GLY A 430 4.77 -25.53 -9.44
N PRO A 431 4.53 -24.74 -8.38
CA PRO A 431 3.84 -25.21 -7.19
C PRO A 431 2.33 -25.39 -7.42
N THR A 432 1.75 -26.30 -6.63
CA THR A 432 0.30 -26.33 -6.39
C THR A 432 -0.11 -25.19 -5.46
N ILE A 433 -1.05 -24.38 -5.90
CA ILE A 433 -1.68 -23.29 -5.15
C ILE A 433 -3.10 -23.74 -4.78
N GLN A 434 -3.54 -23.45 -3.57
CA GLN A 434 -4.91 -23.74 -3.14
C GLN A 434 -5.72 -22.45 -3.04
N ALA A 435 -7.03 -22.55 -3.20
CA ALA A 435 -7.95 -21.44 -2.98
C ALA A 435 -7.71 -20.80 -1.60
N GLY A 436 -7.56 -19.47 -1.58
CA GLY A 436 -7.27 -18.69 -0.38
C GLY A 436 -5.78 -18.57 0.00
N ASP A 437 -4.88 -19.23 -0.73
CA ASP A 437 -3.45 -18.92 -0.64
C ASP A 437 -3.18 -17.49 -1.13
N LEU A 438 -2.22 -16.84 -0.46
CA LEU A 438 -1.71 -15.50 -0.76
C LEU A 438 -0.43 -15.57 -1.58
#